data_AF-A0A1Z3CJ46-F1
#
_entry.id   AF-A0A1Z3CJ46-F1
#
_cell.length_a   1.000
_cell.length_b   1.000
_cell.length_c   1.000
_cell.angle_alpha   90.00
_cell.angle_beta   90.00
_cell.angle_gamma   90.00
#
_symmetry.space_group_name_H-M   'P 1'
#
loop_
_entity.id
_entity.type
_entity.pdbx_description
1 polymer ?
#
loop_
_entity_poly.entity_id
_entity_poly.type
_entity_poly.pdbx_seq_one_letter_code
_entity_poly.pdbx_strand_id
1 'polypeptide(L)'
;MLIHDFGLVGAEKEVHLDDNLILYIIDTLKWVKTFSKLENNIEKNGLNYHGITYFKDEGIKKLKNILFNWKNIFNLGEDVIELEGIFYNSQKKKNSKNKYRKKYIIESLEKLIALCEKAEKENKIIEHWGI
;
A
#
# COMPACT_ATOMS: atom_id res chain seq x y z
N MET A 1 8.54 4.94 13.41
CA MET A 1 7.42 4.35 12.64
C MET A 1 7.94 4.19 11.23
N LEU A 2 8.00 2.97 10.71
CA LEU A 2 8.51 2.73 9.35
C LEU A 2 7.40 3.11 8.36
N ILE A 3 7.78 3.73 7.25
CA ILE A 3 6.86 4.32 6.27
C ILE A 3 7.21 3.82 4.89
N HIS A 4 6.18 3.45 4.12
CA HIS A 4 6.26 3.25 2.68
C HIS A 4 5.83 4.54 1.99
N ASP A 5 6.65 5.00 1.05
CA ASP A 5 6.35 6.21 0.27
C ASP A 5 5.85 5.85 -1.12
N PHE A 6 4.98 6.69 -1.67
CA PHE A 6 4.48 6.60 -3.05
C PHE A 6 4.45 7.97 -3.72
N GLY A 7 4.72 8.00 -5.02
CA GLY A 7 4.76 9.22 -5.81
C GLY A 7 4.74 8.90 -7.30
N LEU A 8 4.62 9.92 -8.14
CA LEU A 8 4.80 9.74 -9.58
C LEU A 8 6.29 9.69 -9.90
N VAL A 9 6.70 8.88 -10.88
CA VAL A 9 8.09 8.84 -11.34
C VAL A 9 8.54 10.25 -11.76
N GLY A 10 9.66 10.71 -11.20
CA GLY A 10 10.21 12.04 -11.47
C GLY A 10 9.52 13.18 -10.70
N ALA A 11 8.62 12.87 -9.77
CA ALA A 11 8.00 13.82 -8.85
C ALA A 11 8.42 13.55 -7.39
N GLU A 12 7.95 14.38 -6.46
CA GLU A 12 8.16 14.17 -5.04
C GLU A 12 7.31 13.00 -4.50
N LYS A 13 7.67 12.53 -3.30
CA LYS A 13 6.89 11.55 -2.54
C LYS A 13 5.62 12.25 -2.04
N GLU A 14 4.45 11.83 -2.54
CA GLU A 14 3.16 12.50 -2.28
C GLU A 14 2.34 11.77 -1.20
N VAL A 15 2.53 10.46 -1.04
CA VAL A 15 1.69 9.62 -0.18
C VAL A 15 2.54 8.72 0.71
N HIS A 16 2.16 8.63 1.99
CA HIS A 16 2.92 7.93 3.04
C HIS A 16 1.99 6.95 3.76
N LEU A 17 2.34 5.67 3.79
CA LEU A 17 1.58 4.63 4.49
C LEU A 17 2.45 3.99 5.58
N ASP A 18 1.84 3.72 6.75
CA ASP A 18 2.47 2.96 7.82
C ASP A 18 2.81 1.53 7.37
N ASP A 19 4.02 1.07 7.70
CA ASP A 19 4.51 -0.27 7.40
C ASP A 19 3.57 -1.38 7.91
N ASN A 20 3.09 -1.29 9.15
CA ASN A 20 2.21 -2.31 9.70
C ASN A 20 0.86 -2.35 8.98
N LEU A 21 0.38 -1.21 8.46
CA LEU A 21 -0.82 -1.18 7.62
C LEU A 21 -0.56 -1.85 6.27
N ILE A 22 0.59 -1.58 5.63
CA ILE A 22 1.01 -2.26 4.40
C ILE A 22 1.12 -3.76 4.63
N LEU A 23 1.82 -4.19 5.68
CA LEU A 23 2.01 -5.59 6.05
C LEU A 23 0.68 -6.29 6.31
N TYR A 24 -0.30 -5.61 6.90
CA TYR A 24 -1.62 -6.18 7.14
C TYR A 24 -2.36 -6.53 5.83
N ILE A 25 -2.22 -5.71 4.79
CA ILE A 25 -2.90 -5.90 3.50
C ILE A 25 -2.01 -6.53 2.41
N ILE A 26 -0.75 -6.84 2.72
CA ILE A 26 0.30 -7.14 1.74
C ILE A 26 -0.03 -8.32 0.84
N ASP A 27 -0.75 -9.32 1.35
CA ASP A 27 -1.11 -10.51 0.57
C ASP A 27 -2.02 -10.18 -0.60
N THR A 28 -2.92 -9.21 -0.44
CA THR A 28 -3.76 -8.74 -1.55
C THR A 28 -2.94 -7.89 -2.54
N LEU A 29 -1.94 -7.15 -2.07
CA LEU A 29 -1.06 -6.37 -2.93
C LEU A 29 -0.20 -7.26 -3.83
N LYS A 30 0.13 -8.49 -3.41
CA LYS A 30 0.82 -9.50 -4.25
C LYS A 30 0.06 -9.88 -5.52
N TRP A 31 -1.20 -9.49 -5.68
CA TRP A 31 -1.96 -9.74 -6.92
C TRP A 31 -1.78 -8.64 -7.97
N VAL A 32 -1.19 -7.51 -7.61
CA VAL A 32 -0.98 -6.37 -8.49
C VAL A 32 0.27 -6.59 -9.33
N LYS A 33 0.16 -6.40 -10.65
CA LYS A 33 1.30 -6.44 -11.56
C LYS A 33 2.21 -5.22 -11.33
N THR A 34 3.50 -5.45 -11.14
CA THR A 34 4.49 -4.43 -10.81
C THR A 34 5.81 -4.66 -11.53
N PHE A 35 6.73 -3.70 -11.41
CA PHE A 35 8.07 -3.77 -12.00
C PHE A 35 9.12 -3.38 -10.96
N SER A 36 10.25 -4.08 -10.92
CA SER A 36 11.35 -3.73 -10.00
C SER A 36 12.42 -2.82 -10.63
N LYS A 37 12.44 -2.73 -11.96
CA LYS A 37 13.32 -1.83 -12.75
C LYS A 37 12.56 -1.41 -14.00
N LEU A 38 12.44 -0.10 -14.23
CA LEU A 38 11.77 0.46 -15.41
C LEU A 38 12.48 0.04 -16.72
N GLU A 39 13.80 0.15 -16.75
CA GLU A 39 14.61 -0.04 -17.97
C GLU A 39 14.57 -1.48 -18.52
N ASN A 40 14.48 -2.48 -17.63
CA ASN A 40 14.52 -3.89 -18.03
C ASN A 40 13.13 -4.53 -18.13
N ASN A 41 12.05 -3.79 -17.84
CA ASN A 41 10.66 -4.28 -17.84
C ASN A 41 10.47 -5.65 -17.16
N ILE A 42 11.21 -5.94 -16.09
CA ILE A 42 11.06 -7.21 -15.36
C ILE A 42 9.76 -7.14 -14.58
N GLU A 43 8.74 -7.79 -15.11
CA GLU A 43 7.43 -7.95 -14.48
C GLU A 43 7.54 -8.81 -13.22
N LYS A 44 6.90 -8.32 -12.15
CA LYS A 44 6.69 -9.02 -10.89
C LYS A 44 5.26 -8.78 -10.44
N ASN A 45 4.93 -9.30 -9.25
CA ASN A 45 3.71 -8.93 -8.58
C ASN A 45 4.00 -8.45 -7.15
N GLY A 46 3.19 -7.52 -6.68
CA GLY A 46 3.29 -6.94 -5.34
C GLY A 46 4.43 -5.96 -5.15
N LEU A 47 4.61 -5.55 -3.90
CA LEU A 47 5.64 -4.61 -3.48
C LEU A 47 6.97 -5.31 -3.29
N ASN A 48 8.05 -4.65 -3.72
CA ASN A 48 9.38 -4.91 -3.18
C ASN A 48 9.49 -4.23 -1.81
N TYR A 49 9.48 -5.03 -0.75
CA TYR A 49 9.45 -4.51 0.62
C TYR A 49 10.69 -3.69 0.98
N HIS A 50 11.86 -4.03 0.42
CA HIS A 50 13.15 -3.38 0.69
C HIS A 50 13.72 -2.65 -0.54
N GLY A 51 12.85 -2.19 -1.43
CA GLY A 51 13.33 -1.51 -2.63
C GLY A 51 12.24 -0.79 -3.39
N ILE A 52 12.56 -0.43 -4.62
CA ILE A 52 11.66 0.33 -5.47
C ILE A 52 10.72 -0.61 -6.21
N THR A 53 9.46 -0.20 -6.30
CA THR A 53 8.41 -0.86 -7.09
C THR A 53 7.73 0.15 -8.00
N TYR A 54 7.48 -0.20 -9.25
CA TYR A 54 6.77 0.64 -10.20
C TYR A 54 5.42 0.03 -10.60
N PHE A 55 4.41 0.89 -10.76
CA PHE A 55 3.08 0.54 -11.25
C PHE A 55 2.76 1.31 -12.53
N LYS A 56 2.22 0.62 -13.52
CA LYS A 56 1.73 1.20 -14.78
C LYS A 56 0.45 0.51 -15.23
N ASP A 57 -0.32 1.16 -16.08
CA ASP A 57 -1.46 0.59 -16.81
C ASP A 57 -2.44 -0.20 -15.90
N GLU A 58 -2.65 -1.48 -16.20
CA GLU A 58 -3.53 -2.36 -15.42
C GLU A 58 -3.06 -2.58 -13.97
N GLY A 59 -1.76 -2.44 -13.70
CA GLY A 59 -1.23 -2.49 -12.34
C GLY A 59 -1.80 -1.37 -11.47
N ILE A 60 -1.89 -0.15 -12.01
CA ILE A 60 -2.49 1.00 -11.30
C ILE A 60 -3.99 0.76 -11.09
N LYS A 61 -4.71 0.34 -12.13
CA LYS A 61 -6.15 0.03 -12.05
C LYS A 61 -6.44 -1.02 -10.97
N LYS A 62 -5.64 -2.09 -10.92
CA LYS A 62 -5.79 -3.17 -9.95
C LYS A 62 -5.43 -2.73 -8.53
N LEU A 63 -4.35 -1.95 -8.36
CA LEU A 63 -3.98 -1.36 -7.07
C LEU A 63 -5.13 -0.49 -6.53
N LYS A 64 -5.63 0.45 -7.34
CA LYS A 64 -6.74 1.34 -6.99
C LYS A 64 -7.96 0.57 -6.50
N ASN A 65 -8.36 -0.47 -7.24
CA ASN A 65 -9.52 -1.30 -6.89
C ASN A 65 -9.31 -2.07 -5.58
N ILE A 66 -8.13 -2.64 -5.34
CA ILE A 66 -7.83 -3.31 -4.07
C ILE A 66 -7.90 -2.32 -2.89
N LEU A 67 -7.27 -1.15 -3.04
CA LEU A 67 -7.30 -0.11 -2.00
C LEU A 67 -8.71 0.40 -1.72
N PHE A 68 -9.53 0.59 -2.75
CA PHE A 68 -10.92 0.97 -2.60
C PHE A 68 -11.72 -0.07 -1.80
N ASN A 69 -11.52 -1.36 -2.07
CA ASN A 69 -12.19 -2.42 -1.31
C ASN A 69 -11.70 -2.50 0.15
N TRP A 70 -10.40 -2.35 0.39
CA TRP A 70 -9.87 -2.24 1.76
C TRP A 70 -10.45 -1.04 2.51
N LYS A 71 -10.54 0.12 1.84
CA LYS A 71 -11.16 1.31 2.40
C LYS A 71 -12.59 1.01 2.85
N ASN A 72 -13.38 0.35 2.00
CA ASN A 72 -14.76 -0.02 2.32
C ASN A 72 -14.83 -0.99 3.51
N ILE A 73 -13.95 -1.99 3.58
CA ILE A 73 -13.87 -2.91 4.72
C ILE A 73 -13.54 -2.14 6.01
N PHE A 74 -12.52 -1.29 6.01
CA PHE A 74 -12.15 -0.52 7.20
C PHE A 74 -13.22 0.49 7.61
N ASN A 75 -14.01 1.00 6.66
CA ASN A 75 -15.10 1.92 6.95
C ASN A 75 -16.22 1.29 7.79
N LEU A 76 -16.37 -0.04 7.72
CA LEU A 76 -17.31 -0.81 8.56
C LEU A 76 -16.82 -1.01 9.99
N GLY A 77 -15.55 -0.71 10.27
CA GLY A 77 -14.96 -0.86 11.60
C GLY A 77 -15.39 0.22 12.60
N GLU A 78 -15.08 -0.02 13.88
CA GLU A 78 -15.20 0.97 14.95
C GLU A 78 -14.23 2.15 14.75
N ASP A 79 -14.36 3.21 15.56
CA ASP A 79 -13.49 4.39 15.45
C ASP A 79 -12.02 4.10 15.76
N VAL A 80 -11.77 3.06 16.57
CA VAL A 80 -10.44 2.49 16.78
C VAL A 80 -10.44 1.06 16.27
N ILE A 81 -9.57 0.76 15.31
CA ILE A 81 -9.43 -0.56 14.72
C ILE A 81 -8.15 -1.20 15.24
N GLU A 82 -8.27 -2.43 15.75
CA GLU A 82 -7.12 -3.23 16.16
C GLU A 82 -6.83 -4.30 15.10
N LEU A 83 -5.70 -4.15 14.42
CA LEU A 83 -5.24 -5.06 13.36
C LEU A 83 -4.21 -6.04 13.91
N GLU A 84 -4.25 -7.28 13.45
CA GLU A 84 -3.21 -8.26 13.75
C GLU A 84 -1.89 -7.84 13.09
N GLY A 85 -0.81 -7.81 13.85
CA GLY A 85 0.54 -7.59 13.34
C GLY A 85 1.25 -8.91 13.01
N ILE A 86 2.36 -8.82 12.29
CA ILE A 86 3.11 -10.00 11.81
C ILE A 86 4.01 -10.63 12.88
N PHE A 87 4.35 -9.90 13.95
CA PHE A 87 5.26 -10.41 14.98
C PHE A 87 4.53 -11.31 15.97
N TYR A 88 4.94 -12.57 16.06
CA TYR A 88 4.42 -13.52 17.04
C TYR A 88 5.12 -13.39 18.40
N ASN A 89 4.34 -13.23 19.47
CA ASN A 89 4.83 -13.27 20.83
C ASN A 89 4.70 -14.69 21.39
N SER A 90 5.83 -15.38 21.55
CA SER A 90 5.89 -16.76 22.03
C SER A 90 5.37 -16.94 23.46
N GLN A 91 5.61 -15.96 24.34
CA GLN A 91 5.16 -16.01 25.73
C GLN A 91 3.64 -15.88 25.84
N LYS A 92 3.04 -14.97 25.06
CA LYS A 92 1.60 -14.72 25.04
C LYS A 92 0.82 -15.65 24.10
N LYS A 93 1.54 -16.45 23.30
CA LYS A 93 1.01 -17.33 22.25
C LYS A 93 0.06 -16.60 21.28
N LYS A 94 0.39 -15.35 20.94
CA LYS A 94 -0.44 -14.46 20.12
C LYS A 94 0.43 -13.57 19.26
N ASN A 95 -0.12 -13.15 18.12
CA ASN A 95 0.50 -12.11 17.31
C ASN A 95 0.37 -10.73 17.99
N SER A 96 1.26 -9.83 17.58
CA SER A 96 1.22 -8.41 17.94
C SER A 96 -0.07 -7.75 17.44
N LYS A 97 -0.41 -6.60 18.02
CA LYS A 97 -1.62 -5.85 17.65
C LYS A 97 -1.25 -4.40 17.37
N ASN A 98 -1.78 -3.87 16.27
CA ASN A 98 -1.59 -2.49 15.86
C ASN A 98 -2.93 -1.75 15.94
N LYS A 99 -2.97 -0.68 16.74
CA LYS A 99 -4.18 0.14 16.94
C LYS A 99 -4.14 1.38 16.07
N TYR A 100 -5.21 1.62 15.34
CA TYR A 100 -5.36 2.78 14.48
C TYR A 100 -6.66 3.51 14.76
N ARG A 101 -6.65 4.84 14.59
CA ARG A 101 -7.90 5.57 14.36
C ARG A 101 -8.39 5.21 12.96
N LYS A 102 -9.65 4.79 12.82
CA LYS A 102 -10.28 4.49 11.52
C LYS A 102 -10.05 5.63 10.51
N LYS A 103 -10.26 6.87 10.96
CA LYS A 103 -10.02 8.08 10.15
C LYS A 103 -8.63 8.11 9.50
N TYR A 104 -7.58 7.74 10.23
CA TYR A 104 -6.21 7.72 9.71
C TYR A 104 -6.05 6.69 8.58
N ILE A 105 -6.60 5.48 8.75
CA ILE A 105 -6.54 4.44 7.71
C ILE A 105 -7.27 4.91 6.46
N ILE A 106 -8.50 5.41 6.61
CA ILE A 106 -9.32 5.88 5.50
C ILE A 106 -8.62 7.00 4.74
N GLU A 107 -8.15 8.04 5.41
CA GLU A 107 -7.45 9.17 4.78
C GLU A 107 -6.15 8.73 4.07
N SER A 108 -5.42 7.76 4.64
CA SER A 108 -4.18 7.24 4.01
C SER A 108 -4.48 6.46 2.73
N LEU A 109 -5.52 5.62 2.74
CA LEU A 109 -5.96 4.88 1.56
C LEU A 109 -6.54 5.82 0.48
N GLU A 110 -7.30 6.84 0.88
CA GLU A 110 -7.86 7.83 -0.05
C GLU A 110 -6.78 8.63 -0.78
N LYS A 111 -5.72 9.02 -0.09
CA LYS A 111 -4.56 9.67 -0.73
C LYS A 111 -3.91 8.77 -1.78
N LEU A 112 -3.72 7.48 -1.48
CA LEU A 112 -3.13 6.56 -2.45
C LEU A 112 -4.07 6.25 -3.63
N ILE A 113 -5.38 6.17 -3.38
CA ILE A 113 -6.39 6.05 -4.44
C ILE A 113 -6.36 7.30 -5.35
N ALA A 114 -6.30 8.50 -4.78
CA ALA A 114 -6.22 9.74 -5.55
C ALA A 114 -4.92 9.81 -6.39
N LEU A 115 -3.80 9.33 -5.86
CA LEU A 115 -2.56 9.19 -6.63
C LEU A 115 -2.73 8.22 -7.81
N CYS A 116 -3.44 7.10 -7.61
CA CYS A 116 -3.77 6.17 -8.70
C CYS A 116 -4.63 6.83 -9.78
N GLU A 117 -5.67 7.57 -9.39
CA GLU A 117 -6.55 8.30 -10.32
C GLU A 117 -5.78 9.36 -11.12
N LYS A 118 -4.90 10.12 -10.44
CA LYS A 118 -4.01 11.10 -11.08
C LYS A 118 -3.09 10.42 -12.10
N ALA A 119 -2.45 9.31 -11.71
CA ALA A 119 -1.56 8.55 -12.58
C ALA A 119 -2.29 7.99 -13.81
N GLU A 120 -3.50 7.44 -13.64
CA GLU A 120 -4.33 6.97 -14.76
C GLU A 120 -4.72 8.10 -15.71
N LYS A 121 -5.15 9.24 -15.18
CA LYS A 121 -5.58 10.41 -15.98
C LYS A 121 -4.43 11.01 -16.77
N GLU A 122 -3.23 11.08 -16.19
CA GLU A 122 -2.05 11.67 -16.79
C GLU A 122 -1.18 10.65 -17.56
N ASN A 123 -1.60 9.38 -17.61
CA ASN A 123 -0.84 8.27 -18.18
C ASN A 123 0.60 8.18 -17.62
N LYS A 124 0.72 8.31 -16.29
CA LYS A 124 2.00 8.30 -15.56
C LYS A 124 2.19 7.01 -14.78
N ILE A 125 3.45 6.78 -14.40
CA ILE A 125 3.90 5.65 -13.59
C ILE A 125 3.97 6.07 -12.13
N ILE A 126 3.51 5.20 -11.23
CA ILE A 126 3.70 5.36 -9.79
C ILE A 126 4.97 4.62 -9.37
N GLU A 127 5.78 5.28 -8.56
CA GLU A 127 6.93 4.73 -7.85
C GLU A 127 6.58 4.54 -6.37
N HIS A 128 6.93 3.38 -5.84
CA HIS A 128 6.85 3.03 -4.42
C HIS A 128 8.26 2.80 -3.90
N TRP A 129 8.56 3.39 -2.74
CA TRP A 129 9.80 3.16 -2.00
C TRP A 129 9.51 2.33 -0.75
N GLY A 130 10.08 1.13 -0.72
CA GLY A 130 10.10 0.25 0.45
C GLY A 130 10.99 0.78 1.59
N ILE A 131 11.19 -0.07 2.60
CA ILE A 131 11.95 0.22 3.83
C ILE A 131 13.42 -0.15 3.68
#